data_AF-A0AA42NRH5-F1
#
_entry.id   AF-A0AA42NRH5-F1
#
_cell.length_a   1.000
_cell.length_b   1.000
_cell.length_c   1.000
_cell.angle_alpha   90.00
_cell.angle_beta   90.00
_cell.angle_gamma   90.00
#
_symmetry.space_group_name_H-M   'P 1'
#
loop_
_entity.id
_entity.type
_entity.pdbx_description
1 polymer ?
#
loop_
_entity_poly.entity_id
_entity_poly.type
_entity_poly.pdbx_seq_one_letter_code
_entity_poly.pdbx_strand_id
1 'polypeptide(L)'
;MPRATPSADKILDTALDLAEVCGWERLYLHDVAEALGCDLAAIARHYGQKDDLVEAWLDRADRALFERARAADLAALSPSKRLEELLVAWLGGMATHRALTGQMLLYKLELGHVHLQVGALLRVSRTVQWWREAARRQNLHLSRVAEESLLSAVLLRTFVHWLRHPGEGDAELRALLRRQLRGGPLAWLLRR
;
A
#
# COMPACT_ATOMS: atom_id res chain seq x y z
N MET A 1 37.04 7.05 8.95
CA MET A 1 36.50 5.77 9.47
C MET A 1 35.34 5.36 8.58
N PRO A 2 35.24 4.11 8.10
CA PRO A 2 34.09 3.69 7.30
C PRO A 2 32.87 3.68 8.22
N ARG A 3 31.98 4.65 8.03
CA ARG A 3 30.68 4.69 8.73
C ARG A 3 29.92 3.42 8.35
N ALA A 4 29.36 2.73 9.34
CA ALA A 4 28.55 1.53 9.10
C ALA A 4 27.47 1.86 8.06
N THR A 5 27.31 1.02 7.04
CA THR A 5 26.27 1.23 6.02
C THR A 5 24.93 0.83 6.62
N PRO A 6 23.99 1.76 6.82
CA PRO A 6 22.67 1.41 7.33
C PRO A 6 21.92 0.54 6.31
N SER A 7 21.16 -0.44 6.80
CA SER A 7 20.28 -1.25 5.95
C SER A 7 19.11 -0.42 5.41
N ALA A 8 18.55 -0.81 4.26
CA ALA A 8 17.35 -0.20 3.68
C ALA A 8 16.20 -0.05 4.68
N ASP A 9 15.87 -1.10 5.45
CA ASP A 9 14.77 -1.05 6.42
C ASP A 9 15.01 0.00 7.51
N LYS A 10 16.22 0.06 8.07
CA LYS A 10 16.60 1.08 9.06
C LYS A 10 16.52 2.50 8.51
N ILE A 11 16.90 2.71 7.25
CA ILE A 11 16.75 4.00 6.57
C ILE A 11 15.27 4.37 6.47
N LEU A 12 14.44 3.44 6.02
CA LEU A 12 13.00 3.65 5.90
C LEU A 12 12.35 3.96 7.25
N ASP A 13 12.65 3.17 8.29
CA ASP A 13 12.11 3.41 9.65
C ASP A 13 12.47 4.81 10.15
N THR A 14 13.74 5.19 10.03
CA THR A 14 14.21 6.52 10.45
C THR A 14 13.55 7.64 9.64
N ALA A 15 13.35 7.44 8.34
CA ALA A 15 12.68 8.40 7.48
C ALA A 15 11.20 8.58 7.85
N LEU A 16 10.50 7.48 8.18
CA LEU A 16 9.11 7.52 8.64
C LEU A 16 9.00 8.26 9.98
N ASP A 17 9.85 7.93 10.95
CA ASP A 17 9.88 8.58 12.27
C ASP A 17 10.15 10.08 12.17
N LEU A 18 11.11 10.50 11.34
CA LEU A 18 11.39 11.91 11.09
C LEU A 18 10.21 12.60 10.40
N ALA A 19 9.59 11.94 9.42
CA ALA A 19 8.46 12.50 8.68
C ALA A 19 7.18 12.62 9.51
N GLU A 20 7.00 11.81 10.56
CA GLU A 20 5.92 12.01 11.53
C GLU A 20 6.08 13.33 12.30
N VAL A 21 7.31 13.77 12.53
CA VAL A 21 7.60 15.03 13.24
C VAL A 21 7.56 16.23 12.29
N CYS A 22 8.28 16.16 11.16
CA CYS A 22 8.44 17.31 10.27
C CYS A 22 7.39 17.36 9.15
N GLY A 23 6.63 16.28 8.91
CA GLY A 23 5.74 16.11 7.77
C GLY A 23 6.47 15.60 6.53
N TRP A 24 5.76 14.86 5.68
CA TRP A 24 6.34 14.25 4.48
C TRP A 24 7.01 15.27 3.57
N GLU A 25 6.37 16.39 3.29
CA GLU A 25 6.88 17.40 2.35
C GLU A 25 8.25 17.94 2.77
N ARG A 26 8.45 18.19 4.07
CA ARG A 26 9.68 18.76 4.63
C ARG A 26 10.76 17.73 4.97
N LEU A 27 10.50 16.45 4.77
CA LEU A 27 11.53 15.42 4.92
C LEU A 27 12.57 15.53 3.79
N TYR A 28 13.85 15.62 4.13
CA TYR A 28 14.94 15.51 3.18
C TYR A 28 15.84 14.29 3.48
N LEU A 29 16.39 13.67 2.42
CA LEU A 29 17.27 12.51 2.57
C LEU A 29 18.57 12.82 3.31
N HIS A 30 19.01 14.09 3.32
CA HIS A 30 20.18 14.49 4.10
C HIS A 30 19.90 14.52 5.61
N ASP A 31 18.68 14.89 6.03
CA ASP A 31 18.27 14.82 7.45
C ASP A 31 18.26 13.37 7.94
N VAL A 32 17.80 12.44 7.08
CA VAL A 32 17.83 11.00 7.37
C VAL A 32 19.27 10.50 7.50
N ALA A 33 20.16 10.93 6.60
CA ALA A 33 21.58 10.57 6.66
C ALA A 33 22.26 11.10 7.93
N GLU A 34 21.95 12.35 8.32
CA GLU A 34 22.44 12.97 9.55
C GLU A 34 21.94 12.22 10.79
N ALA A 35 20.65 11.90 10.86
CA ALA A 35 20.06 11.14 11.95
C ALA A 35 20.67 9.73 12.09
N LEU A 36 21.09 9.12 10.99
CA LEU A 36 21.76 7.81 10.97
C LEU A 36 23.28 7.90 11.16
N GLY A 37 23.85 9.11 11.18
CA GLY A 37 25.29 9.32 11.23
C GLY A 37 26.02 8.74 10.01
N CYS A 38 25.35 8.60 8.87
CA CYS A 38 25.94 8.10 7.62
C CYS A 38 26.17 9.24 6.61
N ASP A 39 26.67 8.92 5.42
CA ASP A 39 26.72 9.87 4.31
C ASP A 39 25.44 9.77 3.46
N LEU A 40 25.16 10.81 2.67
CA LEU A 40 24.03 10.79 1.74
C LEU A 40 24.21 9.71 0.65
N ALA A 41 25.46 9.40 0.30
CA ALA A 41 25.78 8.31 -0.64
C ALA A 41 25.32 6.94 -0.12
N ALA A 42 25.35 6.70 1.20
CA ALA A 42 24.82 5.49 1.79
C ALA A 42 23.31 5.35 1.61
N ILE A 43 22.58 6.46 1.71
CA ILE A 43 21.14 6.50 1.42
C ILE A 43 20.90 6.24 -0.07
N ALA A 44 21.63 6.93 -0.95
CA ALA A 44 21.50 6.84 -2.40
C ALA A 44 21.73 5.42 -2.97
N ARG A 45 22.49 4.57 -2.27
CA ARG A 45 22.67 3.15 -2.63
C ARG A 45 21.39 2.31 -2.48
N HIS A 46 20.48 2.72 -1.60
CA HIS A 46 19.22 2.02 -1.34
C HIS A 46 18.02 2.74 -1.94
N TYR A 47 18.02 4.07 -1.89
CA TYR A 47 16.93 4.93 -2.35
C TYR A 47 17.51 6.06 -3.19
N GLY A 48 17.29 6.01 -4.50
CA GLY A 48 17.79 7.02 -5.44
C GLY A 48 17.04 8.35 -5.32
N GLN A 49 15.80 8.32 -4.84
CA GLN A 49 14.99 9.50 -4.59
C GLN A 49 14.09 9.33 -3.37
N LYS A 50 13.54 10.44 -2.88
CA LYS A 50 12.60 10.47 -1.76
C LYS A 50 11.35 9.62 -2.03
N ASP A 51 10.89 9.56 -3.28
CA ASP A 51 9.72 8.74 -3.65
C ASP A 51 9.98 7.23 -3.51
N ASP A 52 11.23 6.78 -3.61
CA ASP A 52 11.57 5.36 -3.43
C ASP A 52 11.29 4.89 -1.99
N LEU A 53 11.31 5.80 -1.01
CA LEU A 53 10.87 5.51 0.35
C LEU A 53 9.35 5.26 0.41
N VAL A 54 8.55 5.97 -0.39
CA VAL A 54 7.10 5.73 -0.49
C VAL A 54 6.85 4.36 -1.11
N GLU A 55 7.55 4.03 -2.19
CA GLU A 55 7.42 2.71 -2.82
C GLU A 55 7.83 1.59 -1.85
N ALA A 56 8.91 1.77 -1.09
CA ALA A 56 9.34 0.80 -0.08
C ALA A 56 8.38 0.71 1.12
N TRP A 57 7.73 1.82 1.49
CA TRP A 57 6.67 1.81 2.50
C TRP A 57 5.45 1.02 2.02
N LEU A 58 5.00 1.25 0.78
CA LEU A 58 3.92 0.47 0.18
C LEU A 58 4.31 -1.00 0.01
N ASP A 59 5.59 -1.32 -0.22
CA ASP A 59 6.07 -2.71 -0.31
C ASP A 59 5.89 -3.43 1.03
N ARG A 60 5.97 -2.72 2.18
CA ARG A 60 5.66 -3.32 3.49
C ARG A 60 4.18 -3.66 3.64
N ALA A 61 3.30 -2.84 3.06
CA ALA A 61 1.87 -3.16 2.97
C ALA A 61 1.64 -4.44 2.15
N ASP A 62 2.33 -4.56 1.02
CA ASP A 62 2.27 -5.75 0.16
C ASP A 62 2.79 -6.99 0.91
N ARG A 63 3.87 -6.87 1.70
CA ARG A 63 4.34 -7.96 2.57
C ARG A 63 3.26 -8.40 3.55
N ALA A 64 2.54 -7.48 4.19
CA ALA A 64 1.45 -7.83 5.12
C ALA A 64 0.32 -8.60 4.40
N LEU A 65 -0.02 -8.21 3.17
CA LEU A 65 -0.95 -8.95 2.32
C LEU A 65 -0.44 -10.36 2.02
N PHE A 66 0.83 -10.51 1.66
CA PHE A 66 1.43 -11.81 1.35
C PHE A 66 1.53 -12.73 2.57
N GLU A 67 1.89 -12.19 3.74
CA GLU A 67 1.89 -12.98 4.98
C GLU A 67 0.47 -13.47 5.30
N ARG A 68 -0.55 -12.62 5.14
CA ARG A 68 -1.96 -13.04 5.32
C ARG A 68 -2.35 -14.13 4.32
N ALA A 69 -1.85 -14.07 3.09
CA ALA A 69 -2.11 -15.05 2.04
C ALA A 69 -1.55 -16.45 2.34
N ARG A 70 -0.50 -16.54 3.17
CA ARG A 70 0.11 -17.83 3.58
C ARG A 70 -0.69 -18.55 4.66
N ALA A 71 -1.55 -17.84 5.38
CA ALA A 71 -2.29 -18.44 6.48
C ALA A 71 -3.31 -19.47 5.97
N ALA A 72 -3.27 -20.68 6.56
CA ALA A 72 -4.03 -21.84 6.08
C ALA A 72 -5.55 -21.65 6.18
N ASP A 73 -6.02 -20.84 7.15
CA ASP A 73 -7.42 -20.51 7.35
C ASP A 73 -8.03 -19.77 6.15
N LEU A 74 -7.22 -18.99 5.43
CA LEU A 74 -7.67 -18.20 4.29
C LEU A 74 -8.19 -19.09 3.15
N ALA A 75 -7.57 -20.26 2.96
CA ALA A 75 -7.95 -21.20 1.91
C ALA A 75 -9.36 -21.77 2.11
N ALA A 76 -9.86 -21.85 3.33
CA ALA A 76 -11.21 -22.33 3.63
C ALA A 76 -12.30 -21.26 3.36
N LEU A 77 -11.92 -19.99 3.20
CA LEU A 77 -12.86 -18.89 3.03
C LEU A 77 -13.37 -18.77 1.58
N SER A 78 -14.54 -18.16 1.43
CA SER A 78 -15.08 -17.80 0.11
C SER A 78 -14.21 -16.73 -0.57
N PRO A 79 -14.19 -16.64 -1.92
CA PRO A 79 -13.35 -15.69 -2.64
C PRO A 79 -13.51 -14.23 -2.18
N SER A 80 -14.74 -13.76 -1.99
CA SER A 80 -15.00 -12.40 -1.48
C SER A 80 -14.45 -12.20 -0.06
N LYS A 81 -14.51 -13.23 0.79
CA LYS A 81 -13.99 -13.14 2.16
C LYS A 81 -12.46 -13.17 2.18
N ARG A 82 -11.81 -13.92 1.27
CA ARG A 82 -10.35 -13.85 1.09
C ARG A 82 -9.91 -12.45 0.69
N LEU A 83 -10.58 -11.86 -0.30
CA LEU A 83 -10.31 -10.49 -0.73
C LEU A 83 -10.47 -9.50 0.43
N GLU A 84 -11.52 -9.65 1.24
CA GLU A 84 -11.72 -8.84 2.45
C GLU A 84 -10.53 -8.94 3.42
N GLU A 85 -10.15 -10.15 3.84
CA GLU A 85 -9.05 -10.34 4.80
C GLU A 85 -7.70 -9.84 4.27
N LEU A 86 -7.42 -10.04 2.99
CA LEU A 86 -6.17 -9.60 2.35
C LEU A 86 -6.07 -8.08 2.28
N LEU A 87 -7.15 -7.38 1.92
CA LEU A 87 -7.14 -5.92 1.86
C LEU A 87 -7.06 -5.30 3.26
N VAL A 88 -7.72 -5.90 4.25
CA VAL A 88 -7.59 -5.46 5.65
C VAL A 88 -6.15 -5.64 6.14
N ALA A 89 -5.50 -6.77 5.82
CA ALA A 89 -4.09 -6.98 6.17
C ALA A 89 -3.16 -5.97 5.48
N TRP A 90 -3.39 -5.67 4.21
CA TRP A 90 -2.64 -4.65 3.47
C TRP A 90 -2.75 -3.27 4.12
N LEU A 91 -3.96 -2.82 4.47
CA LEU A 91 -4.19 -1.56 5.19
C LEU A 91 -3.56 -1.58 6.58
N GLY A 92 -3.66 -2.71 7.28
CA GLY A 92 -3.02 -2.92 8.59
C GLY A 92 -1.50 -2.77 8.54
N GLY A 93 -0.87 -3.18 7.43
CA GLY A 93 0.56 -3.02 7.20
C GLY A 93 1.04 -1.56 7.15
N MET A 94 0.12 -0.59 6.98
CA MET A 94 0.43 0.83 6.97
C MET A 94 -0.28 1.64 8.08
N ALA A 95 -1.00 0.97 8.98
CA ALA A 95 -1.84 1.65 9.96
C ALA A 95 -1.06 2.56 10.91
N THR A 96 0.18 2.20 11.24
CA THR A 96 1.08 2.97 12.12
C THR A 96 1.33 4.38 11.59
N HIS A 97 1.45 4.55 10.27
CA HIS A 97 1.77 5.81 9.61
C HIS A 97 0.65 6.24 8.65
N ARG A 98 -0.62 6.06 9.06
CA ARG A 98 -1.81 6.33 8.21
C ARG A 98 -1.89 7.78 7.75
N ALA A 99 -1.69 8.73 8.65
CA ALA A 99 -1.73 10.15 8.31
C ALA A 99 -0.60 10.53 7.35
N LEU A 100 0.62 10.05 7.64
CA LEU A 100 1.78 10.24 6.80
C LEU A 100 1.61 9.62 5.40
N THR A 101 1.00 8.43 5.31
CA THR A 101 0.65 7.79 4.04
C THR A 101 -0.25 8.69 3.19
N GLY A 102 -1.21 9.39 3.82
CA GLY A 102 -2.01 10.40 3.13
C GLY A 102 -1.19 11.54 2.54
N GLN A 103 -0.21 12.05 3.30
CA GLN A 103 0.70 13.12 2.83
C GLN A 103 1.56 12.66 1.65
N MET A 104 2.10 11.44 1.70
CA MET A 104 2.86 10.85 0.59
C MET A 104 2.05 10.78 -0.71
N LEU A 105 0.76 10.46 -0.62
CA LEU A 105 -0.12 10.40 -1.79
C LEU A 105 -0.46 11.78 -2.34
N LEU A 106 -0.71 12.77 -1.47
CA LEU A 106 -0.94 14.14 -1.89
C LEU A 106 0.27 14.70 -2.63
N TYR A 107 1.48 14.43 -2.12
CA TYR A 107 2.74 14.75 -2.79
C TYR A 107 2.81 14.15 -4.21
N LYS A 108 2.49 12.86 -4.36
CA LYS A 108 2.45 12.21 -5.69
C LYS A 108 1.42 12.82 -6.64
N LEU A 109 0.38 13.48 -6.14
CA LEU A 109 -0.72 14.06 -6.93
C LEU A 109 -0.52 15.54 -7.30
N GLU A 110 0.54 16.18 -6.82
CA GLU A 110 0.85 17.56 -7.21
C GLU A 110 1.03 17.70 -8.73
N LEU A 111 0.60 18.85 -9.27
CA LEU A 111 0.47 19.08 -10.72
C LEU A 111 1.80 18.97 -11.50
N GLY A 112 2.96 19.07 -10.83
CA GLY A 112 4.29 18.91 -11.44
C GLY A 112 4.82 17.47 -11.49
N HIS A 113 4.19 16.53 -10.77
CA HIS A 113 4.72 15.18 -10.55
C HIS A 113 4.09 14.13 -11.46
N VAL A 114 3.90 14.43 -12.76
CA VAL A 114 3.25 13.53 -13.73
C VAL A 114 3.88 12.13 -13.76
N HIS A 115 5.21 12.04 -13.65
CA HIS A 115 5.92 10.76 -13.60
C HIS A 115 5.56 9.93 -12.35
N LEU A 116 5.33 10.59 -11.20
CA LEU A 116 4.86 9.92 -9.97
C LEU A 116 3.40 9.51 -10.06
N GLN A 117 2.56 10.31 -10.72
CA GLN A 117 1.14 9.97 -10.95
C GLN A 117 1.00 8.71 -11.82
N VAL A 118 1.80 8.61 -12.88
CA VAL A 118 1.89 7.39 -13.69
C VAL A 118 2.39 6.21 -12.85
N GLY A 119 3.43 6.42 -12.05
CA GLY A 119 3.93 5.43 -11.10
C GLY A 119 2.86 4.93 -10.13
N ALA A 120 2.09 5.85 -9.54
CA ALA A 120 0.99 5.55 -8.62
C ALA A 120 -0.12 4.73 -9.30
N LEU A 121 -0.47 5.05 -10.54
CA LEU A 121 -1.45 4.27 -11.32
C LEU A 121 -0.96 2.83 -11.56
N LEU A 122 0.30 2.68 -11.98
CA LEU A 122 0.91 1.35 -12.17
C LEU A 122 1.01 0.57 -10.86
N ARG A 123 1.26 1.27 -9.74
CA ARG A 123 1.30 0.69 -8.39
C ARG A 123 -0.06 0.15 -7.97
N VAL A 124 -1.14 0.91 -8.20
CA VAL A 124 -2.52 0.45 -7.93
C VAL A 124 -2.83 -0.82 -8.73
N SER A 125 -2.50 -0.83 -10.03
CA SER A 125 -2.70 -2.00 -10.89
C SER A 125 -1.95 -3.23 -10.37
N ARG A 126 -0.66 -3.07 -10.01
CA ARG A 126 0.16 -4.14 -9.43
C ARG A 126 -0.42 -4.68 -8.12
N THR A 127 -0.87 -3.79 -7.24
CA THR A 127 -1.48 -4.15 -5.95
C THR A 127 -2.75 -4.99 -6.18
N VAL A 128 -3.60 -4.58 -7.12
CA VAL A 128 -4.83 -5.34 -7.47
C VAL A 128 -4.51 -6.70 -8.07
N GLN A 129 -3.49 -6.79 -8.92
CA GLN A 129 -3.05 -8.07 -9.49
C GLN A 129 -2.57 -9.02 -8.39
N TRP A 130 -1.72 -8.56 -7.48
CA TRP A 130 -1.28 -9.36 -6.33
C TRP A 130 -2.41 -9.71 -5.38
N TRP A 131 -3.35 -8.79 -5.15
CA TRP A 131 -4.53 -9.04 -4.32
C TRP A 131 -5.42 -10.16 -4.90
N ARG A 132 -5.61 -10.17 -6.22
CA ARG A 132 -6.31 -11.26 -6.93
C ARG A 132 -5.56 -12.58 -6.85
N GLU A 133 -4.25 -12.55 -7.07
CA GLU A 133 -3.39 -13.75 -7.04
C GLU A 133 -3.39 -14.37 -5.64
N ALA A 134 -3.21 -13.56 -4.59
CA ALA A 134 -3.27 -13.98 -3.20
C ALA A 134 -4.65 -14.54 -2.81
N ALA A 135 -5.73 -14.03 -3.41
CA ALA A 135 -7.08 -14.58 -3.23
C ALA A 135 -7.35 -15.85 -4.06
N ARG A 136 -6.38 -16.30 -4.87
CA ARG A 136 -6.45 -17.44 -5.80
C ARG A 136 -7.55 -17.28 -6.85
N ARG A 137 -7.67 -16.09 -7.44
CA ARG A 137 -8.64 -15.81 -8.52
C ARG A 137 -8.10 -16.25 -9.88
N GLN A 138 -8.83 -17.12 -10.56
CA GLN A 138 -8.42 -17.74 -11.82
C GLN A 138 -9.24 -17.25 -13.04
N ASN A 139 -9.97 -16.14 -12.93
CA ASN A 139 -10.71 -15.56 -14.06
C ASN A 139 -9.77 -15.23 -15.23
N LEU A 140 -10.25 -15.45 -16.46
CA LEU A 140 -9.49 -15.28 -17.69
C LEU A 140 -10.10 -14.22 -18.63
N HIS A 141 -9.26 -13.68 -19.53
CA HIS A 141 -9.67 -12.78 -20.62
C HIS A 141 -10.49 -11.56 -20.15
N LEU A 142 -11.63 -11.28 -20.78
CA LEU A 142 -12.47 -10.11 -20.46
C LEU A 142 -13.02 -10.15 -19.03
N SER A 143 -13.28 -11.34 -18.48
CA SER A 143 -13.73 -11.47 -17.09
C SER A 143 -12.65 -11.03 -16.09
N ARG A 144 -11.37 -11.29 -16.41
CA ARG A 144 -10.22 -10.80 -15.65
C ARG A 144 -10.13 -9.28 -15.72
N VAL A 145 -10.21 -8.69 -16.90
CA VAL A 145 -10.09 -7.23 -17.08
C VAL A 145 -11.22 -6.51 -16.32
N ALA A 146 -12.44 -7.02 -16.41
CA ALA A 146 -13.58 -6.48 -15.67
C ALA A 146 -13.39 -6.61 -14.15
N GLU A 147 -12.93 -7.77 -13.67
CA GLU A 147 -12.64 -7.98 -12.25
C GLU A 147 -11.53 -7.06 -11.75
N GLU A 148 -10.42 -6.92 -12.47
CA GLU A 148 -9.31 -6.02 -12.11
C GLU A 148 -9.76 -4.55 -12.07
N SER A 149 -10.57 -4.12 -13.04
CA SER A 149 -11.10 -2.75 -13.07
C SER A 149 -12.03 -2.47 -11.89
N LEU A 150 -12.94 -3.40 -11.58
CA LEU A 150 -13.86 -3.27 -10.45
C LEU A 150 -13.12 -3.33 -9.11
N LEU A 151 -12.16 -4.24 -8.95
CA LEU A 151 -11.34 -4.34 -7.75
C LEU A 151 -10.44 -3.11 -7.56
N SER A 152 -9.94 -2.51 -8.64
CA SER A 152 -9.23 -1.22 -8.56
C SER A 152 -10.11 -0.14 -7.96
N ALA A 153 -11.37 -0.04 -8.40
CA ALA A 153 -12.32 0.91 -7.83
C ALA A 153 -12.62 0.61 -6.34
N VAL A 154 -12.76 -0.66 -5.97
CA VAL A 154 -12.96 -1.08 -4.57
C VAL A 154 -11.75 -0.73 -3.70
N LEU A 155 -10.54 -1.01 -4.18
CA LEU A 155 -9.28 -0.68 -3.50
C LEU A 155 -9.21 0.82 -3.25
N LEU A 156 -9.36 1.65 -4.29
CA LEU A 156 -9.27 3.11 -4.18
C LEU A 156 -10.33 3.69 -3.25
N ARG A 157 -11.59 3.27 -3.37
CA ARG A 157 -12.68 3.76 -2.50
C ARG A 157 -12.46 3.37 -1.05
N THR A 158 -12.07 2.12 -0.80
CA THR A 158 -11.81 1.63 0.57
C THR A 158 -10.59 2.33 1.16
N PHE A 159 -9.54 2.51 0.38
CA PHE A 159 -8.31 3.17 0.81
C PHE A 159 -8.52 4.66 1.11
N VAL A 160 -9.24 5.41 0.26
CA VAL A 160 -9.59 6.80 0.52
C VAL A 160 -10.51 6.93 1.74
N HIS A 161 -11.49 6.03 1.89
CA HIS A 161 -12.35 6.00 3.06
C HIS A 161 -11.55 5.76 4.34
N TRP A 162 -10.64 4.79 4.30
CA TRP A 162 -9.70 4.51 5.37
C TRP A 162 -8.83 5.73 5.66
N LEU A 163 -8.21 6.39 4.69
CA LEU A 163 -7.40 7.59 4.97
C LEU A 163 -8.20 8.73 5.65
N ARG A 164 -9.48 8.90 5.28
CA ARG A 164 -10.33 9.99 5.77
C ARG A 164 -10.95 9.75 7.15
N HIS A 165 -11.12 8.49 7.55
CA HIS A 165 -11.82 8.13 8.78
C HIS A 165 -10.92 7.32 9.74
N PRO A 166 -9.89 7.95 10.33
CA PRO A 166 -8.94 7.26 11.21
C PRO A 166 -9.56 6.69 12.49
N GLY A 167 -10.63 7.32 12.99
CA GLY A 167 -11.32 6.91 14.22
C GLY A 167 -12.41 5.85 14.03
N GLU A 168 -12.73 5.47 12.79
CA GLU A 168 -13.69 4.39 12.53
C GLU A 168 -13.08 3.02 12.85
N GLY A 169 -13.89 2.15 13.45
CA GLY A 169 -13.47 0.80 13.80
C GLY A 169 -13.40 -0.15 12.59
N ASP A 170 -12.62 -1.22 12.73
CA ASP A 170 -12.44 -2.26 11.70
C ASP A 170 -13.77 -2.84 11.17
N ALA A 171 -14.81 -2.88 12.00
CA ALA A 171 -16.11 -3.40 11.64
C ALA A 171 -16.78 -2.58 10.52
N GLU A 172 -16.66 -1.25 10.57
CA GLU A 172 -17.29 -0.33 9.61
C GLU A 172 -16.57 -0.40 8.26
N LEU A 173 -15.24 -0.39 8.28
CA LEU A 173 -14.40 -0.60 7.10
C LEU A 173 -14.71 -1.94 6.42
N ARG A 174 -14.80 -3.02 7.21
CA ARG A 174 -15.15 -4.35 6.69
C ARG A 174 -16.58 -4.38 6.15
N ALA A 175 -17.53 -3.69 6.77
CA ALA A 175 -18.90 -3.59 6.27
C ALA A 175 -18.96 -2.85 4.92
N LEU A 176 -18.23 -1.75 4.77
CA LEU A 176 -18.05 -1.03 3.50
C LEU A 176 -17.47 -1.95 2.43
N LEU A 177 -16.39 -2.66 2.75
CA LEU A 177 -15.71 -3.56 1.82
C LEU A 177 -16.63 -4.71 1.38
N ARG A 178 -17.33 -5.36 2.32
CA ARG A 178 -18.31 -6.41 2.03
C ARG A 178 -19.43 -5.90 1.12
N ARG A 179 -19.94 -4.69 1.36
CA ARG A 179 -20.98 -4.08 0.53
C ARG A 179 -20.50 -3.89 -0.91
N GLN A 180 -19.25 -3.44 -1.09
CA GLN A 180 -18.66 -3.26 -2.41
C GLN A 180 -18.41 -4.60 -3.13
N LEU A 181 -17.86 -5.61 -2.44
CA LEU A 181 -17.60 -6.93 -3.00
C LEU A 181 -18.88 -7.71 -3.36
N ARG A 182 -19.98 -7.45 -2.64
CA ARG A 182 -21.30 -8.04 -2.92
C ARG A 182 -22.15 -7.21 -3.90
N GLY A 183 -21.63 -6.09 -4.40
CA GLY A 183 -22.36 -5.19 -5.28
C GLY A 183 -22.28 -5.60 -6.76
N GLY A 184 -23.44 -5.56 -7.43
CA GLY A 184 -23.56 -5.52 -8.90
C GLY A 184 -22.75 -6.59 -9.66
N PRO A 185 -21.99 -6.21 -10.72
CA PRO A 185 -21.28 -7.16 -11.57
C PRO A 185 -20.14 -7.88 -10.85
N LEU A 186 -19.57 -7.29 -9.80
CA LEU A 186 -18.47 -7.90 -9.05
C LEU A 186 -18.93 -9.14 -8.28
N ALA A 187 -20.13 -9.12 -7.70
CA ALA A 187 -20.70 -10.28 -7.02
C ALA A 187 -20.88 -11.48 -7.96
N TRP A 188 -21.19 -11.23 -9.23
CA TRP A 188 -21.31 -12.28 -10.23
C TRP A 188 -19.95 -12.83 -10.65
N LEU A 189 -18.94 -11.96 -10.85
CA LEU A 189 -17.58 -12.36 -11.19
C LEU A 189 -16.87 -13.13 -10.08
N LEU A 190 -17.22 -12.90 -8.82
CA LEU A 190 -16.64 -13.59 -7.66
C LEU A 190 -17.30 -14.95 -7.35
N ARG A 191 -18.47 -15.24 -7.94
CA ARG A 191 -19.14 -16.55 -7.85
C ARG A 191 -18.59 -17.57 -8.86
N ARG A 192 -17.97 -17.08 -9.93
CA ARG A 192 -17.28 -17.88 -10.94
C ARG A 192 -15.86 -18.19 -10.50
#